data_AF-A0A060Z2K6-F1
#
_entry.id   AF-A0A060Z2K6-F1
#
_cell.length_a   1.000
_cell.length_b   1.000
_cell.length_c   1.000
_cell.angle_alpha   90.00
_cell.angle_beta   90.00
_cell.angle_gamma   90.00
#
_symmetry.space_group_name_H-M   'P 1'
#
loop_
_entity.id
_entity.type
_entity.pdbx_description
1 polymer ?
#
loop_
_entity_poly.entity_id
_entity_poly.type
_entity_poly.pdbx_seq_one_letter_code
_entity_poly.pdbx_strand_id
1 'polypeptide(L)'
;MRIPSLTSLGLRSLRRINDGGVYITGNKKLCYHHTVNWTRLFSSSSRPQRRQKNIDVKENRLQSQCVEEGHMCDPLCSLEGCWGPGPDQCMSCKNFNRGGTCVHQCRFLTGEGREFAGPKGECMPCHSECEVQEGRFTCTGPGANKCVMCASLRDGPHCVSSCPEGVMGEKGLIFKYPNQQRRCEPCHLNCTQGCSGPGIGDCLDSSRLTTR
;
A
#
# COMPACT_ATOMS: atom_id res chain seq x y z
N MET A 1 18.90 24.70 16.58
CA MET A 1 19.35 24.72 15.17
C MET A 1 18.85 26.02 14.55
N ARG A 2 19.75 26.83 13.95
CA ARG A 2 19.40 28.09 13.30
C ARG A 2 19.91 28.07 11.86
N ILE A 3 19.01 28.10 10.89
CA ILE A 3 19.29 28.15 9.47
C ILE A 3 18.46 29.30 8.87
N PRO A 4 19.09 30.43 8.49
CA PRO A 4 18.37 31.63 8.05
C PRO A 4 17.47 31.44 6.82
N SER A 5 17.79 30.47 5.96
CA SER A 5 17.05 30.16 4.74
C SER A 5 15.95 29.10 4.91
N LEU A 6 15.83 28.47 6.09
CA LEU A 6 14.92 27.35 6.31
C LEU A 6 13.46 27.81 6.32
N THR A 7 12.64 27.26 5.42
CA THR A 7 11.21 27.58 5.27
C THR A 7 10.27 26.47 5.74
N SER A 8 10.70 25.22 5.68
CA SER A 8 9.96 24.04 6.17
C SER A 8 10.94 22.99 6.72
N LEU A 9 10.47 22.05 7.55
CA LEU A 9 11.33 21.05 8.18
C LEU A 9 11.53 19.80 7.30
N GLY A 10 10.53 19.42 6.49
CA GLY A 10 10.64 18.31 5.56
C GLY A 10 10.75 16.92 6.20
N LEU A 11 10.43 16.78 7.50
CA LEU A 11 10.59 15.54 8.27
C LEU A 11 9.46 14.51 8.01
N ARG A 12 9.06 14.32 6.75
CA ARG A 12 7.89 13.52 6.33
C ARG A 12 7.87 12.07 6.84
N SER A 13 9.03 11.48 7.12
CA SER A 13 9.16 10.11 7.63
C SER A 13 9.29 10.03 9.16
N LEU A 14 9.35 11.16 9.86
CA LEU A 14 9.39 11.18 11.31
C LEU A 14 8.06 10.66 11.87
N ARG A 15 8.15 9.69 12.77
CA ARG A 15 6.97 9.08 13.43
C ARG A 15 7.03 9.20 14.95
N ARG A 16 8.22 9.09 15.54
CA ARG A 16 8.45 9.10 16.99
C ARG A 16 9.82 9.67 17.34
N ILE A 17 9.90 10.24 18.53
CA ILE A 17 11.13 10.68 19.18
C ILE A 17 11.18 9.94 20.53
N ASN A 18 12.12 8.99 20.65
CA ASN A 18 12.13 8.05 21.78
C ASN A 18 12.77 8.64 23.04
N ASP A 19 13.79 9.50 22.86
CA ASP A 19 14.52 10.16 23.95
C ASP A 19 15.12 11.47 23.44
N GLY A 20 15.53 12.34 24.35
CA GLY A 20 16.10 13.66 24.07
C GLY A 20 15.07 14.80 24.06
N GLY A 21 15.38 15.86 23.31
CA GLY A 21 14.56 17.06 23.20
C GLY A 21 14.56 17.63 21.78
N VAL A 22 13.66 18.57 21.52
CA VAL A 22 13.54 19.27 20.24
C VAL A 22 13.92 20.73 20.46
N TYR A 23 14.88 21.24 19.68
CA TYR A 23 15.35 22.63 19.77
C TYR A 23 15.38 23.30 18.39
N ILE A 24 14.32 24.05 18.07
CA ILE A 24 14.10 24.72 16.79
C ILE A 24 13.82 26.20 17.08
N THR A 25 14.87 27.01 17.08
CA THR A 25 14.77 28.42 17.48
C THR A 25 15.46 29.37 16.50
N GLY A 26 14.92 30.58 16.37
CA GLY A 26 15.54 31.67 15.60
C GLY A 26 15.47 31.53 14.07
N ASN A 27 14.62 30.65 13.53
CA ASN A 27 14.43 30.44 12.10
C ASN A 27 13.31 31.36 11.57
N LYS A 28 13.65 32.61 11.22
CA LYS A 28 12.66 33.65 10.88
C LYS A 28 11.84 33.40 9.61
N LYS A 29 12.29 32.49 8.74
CA LYS A 29 11.55 32.09 7.52
C LYS A 29 10.77 30.78 7.69
N LEU A 30 10.90 30.09 8.83
CA LEU A 30 10.35 28.75 9.04
C LEU A 30 8.85 28.79 9.33
N CYS A 31 8.06 28.21 8.44
CA CYS A 31 6.62 27.95 8.61
C CYS A 31 6.35 26.47 8.93
N TYR A 32 5.07 26.08 9.02
CA TYR A 32 4.57 24.71 9.28
C TYR A 32 4.86 24.12 10.67
N HIS A 33 5.91 24.56 11.35
CA HIS A 33 6.29 24.06 12.68
C HIS A 33 5.19 24.21 13.76
N HIS A 34 4.29 25.18 13.59
CA HIS A 34 3.15 25.44 14.47
C HIS A 34 1.99 24.44 14.28
N THR A 35 1.96 23.74 13.14
CA THR A 35 0.90 22.75 12.83
C THR A 35 1.15 21.42 13.53
N VAL A 36 2.40 21.15 13.93
CA VAL A 36 2.84 19.87 14.48
C VAL A 36 2.61 19.84 15.98
N ASN A 37 1.87 18.83 16.45
CA ASN A 37 1.78 18.54 17.88
C ASN A 37 3.00 17.72 18.36
N TRP A 38 4.08 18.42 18.70
CA TRP A 38 5.33 17.83 19.16
C TRP A 38 5.19 16.88 20.34
N THR A 39 4.24 17.12 21.26
CA THR A 39 4.06 16.27 22.45
C THR A 39 3.67 14.83 22.10
N ARG A 40 2.93 14.63 21.00
CA ARG A 40 2.50 13.32 20.51
C ARG A 40 3.67 12.49 19.96
N LEU A 41 4.70 13.14 19.41
CA LEU A 41 5.89 12.46 18.89
C LEU A 41 6.71 11.78 19.99
N PHE A 42 6.59 12.25 21.23
CA PHE A 42 7.29 11.71 22.39
C PHE A 42 6.51 10.62 23.15
N SER A 43 5.42 10.04 22.62
CA SER A 43 4.60 9.06 23.36
C SER A 43 4.36 7.74 22.64
N SER A 44 4.81 6.64 23.26
CA SER A 44 4.08 5.35 23.31
C SER A 44 4.46 4.46 24.51
N SER A 45 5.31 4.90 25.46
CA SER A 45 5.69 4.09 26.62
C SER A 45 4.79 4.39 27.81
N SER A 46 4.09 3.35 28.28
CA SER A 46 3.33 3.27 29.53
C SER A 46 4.16 3.45 30.81
N ARG A 47 5.42 3.89 30.69
CA ARG A 47 6.25 4.27 31.82
C ARG A 47 6.19 5.78 31.96
N PRO A 48 5.86 6.32 33.14
CA PRO A 48 6.00 7.75 33.38
C PRO A 48 7.49 8.09 33.20
N GLN A 49 7.86 8.60 32.03
CA GLN A 49 9.19 9.16 31.81
C GLN A 49 9.31 10.36 32.74
N ARG A 50 9.96 10.16 33.88
CA ARG A 50 10.31 11.16 34.88
C ARG A 50 11.31 12.23 34.36
N ARG A 51 11.57 12.28 33.05
CA ARG A 51 12.46 13.26 32.41
C ARG A 51 11.62 14.27 31.64
N GLN A 52 11.82 15.54 31.98
CA GLN A 52 11.15 16.68 31.37
C GLN A 52 11.41 16.66 29.85
N LYS A 53 10.35 16.56 29.06
CA LYS A 53 10.44 16.60 27.60
C LYS A 53 10.79 18.03 27.18
N ASN A 54 12.05 18.27 26.87
CA ASN A 54 12.54 19.59 26.49
C ASN A 54 12.16 19.88 25.03
N ILE A 55 11.01 20.53 24.83
CA ILE A 55 10.54 21.03 23.53
C ILE A 55 10.68 22.55 23.54
N ASP A 56 11.65 23.07 22.80
CA ASP A 56 11.89 24.51 22.63
C ASP A 56 11.78 24.87 21.14
N VAL A 57 10.57 25.28 20.75
CA VAL A 57 10.23 25.70 19.39
C VAL A 57 9.70 27.14 19.46
N LYS A 58 10.62 28.12 19.41
CA LYS A 58 10.31 29.54 19.62
C LYS A 58 11.12 30.44 18.69
N GLU A 59 10.78 31.73 18.65
CA GLU A 59 11.51 32.75 17.84
C GLU A 59 11.60 32.44 16.33
N ASN A 60 10.77 31.53 15.83
CA ASN A 60 10.60 31.25 14.41
C ASN A 60 9.56 32.24 13.82
N ARG A 61 9.16 32.03 12.56
CA ARG A 61 8.15 32.87 11.94
C ARG A 61 6.78 32.74 12.62
N LEU A 62 6.04 33.84 12.75
CA LEU A 62 4.71 33.82 13.37
C LEU A 62 3.70 33.09 12.49
N GLN A 63 2.77 32.37 13.11
CA GLN A 63 1.72 31.62 12.41
C GLN A 63 0.87 32.52 11.50
N SER A 64 0.45 33.69 12.00
CA SER A 64 -0.37 34.64 11.23
C SER A 64 0.30 35.05 9.92
N GLN A 65 1.60 35.34 9.95
CA GLN A 65 2.38 35.69 8.76
C GLN A 65 2.52 34.52 7.78
N CYS A 66 2.70 33.29 8.29
CA CYS A 66 2.72 32.11 7.43
C CYS A 66 1.37 31.91 6.72
N VAL A 67 0.26 32.09 7.44
CA VAL A 67 -1.09 31.94 6.87
C VAL A 67 -1.39 33.02 5.82
N GLU A 68 -1.03 34.27 6.10
CA GLU A 68 -1.21 35.40 5.18
C GLU A 68 -0.47 35.19 3.84
N GLU A 69 0.69 34.53 3.88
CA GLU A 69 1.48 34.17 2.70
C GLU A 69 1.10 32.81 2.08
N GLY A 70 0.06 32.15 2.59
CA GLY A 70 -0.41 30.87 2.06
C GLY A 70 0.47 29.66 2.43
N HIS A 71 1.39 29.80 3.39
CA HIS A 71 2.20 28.70 3.92
C HIS A 71 1.42 27.84 4.92
N MET A 72 0.45 27.09 4.39
CA MET A 72 -0.44 26.19 5.12
C MET A 72 -0.30 24.76 4.62
N CYS A 73 -0.68 23.79 5.46
CA CYS A 73 -0.71 22.40 5.07
C CYS A 73 -1.63 22.17 3.88
N ASP A 74 -1.32 21.14 3.10
CA ASP A 74 -2.16 20.73 1.98
C ASP A 74 -3.59 20.39 2.48
N PRO A 75 -4.65 20.73 1.73
CA PRO A 75 -6.03 20.38 2.10
C PRO A 75 -6.29 18.88 2.30
N LEU A 76 -5.42 18.02 1.75
CA LEU A 76 -5.46 16.57 1.94
C LEU A 76 -4.83 16.09 3.25
N CYS A 77 -4.09 16.95 3.95
CA CYS A 77 -3.57 16.64 5.27
C CYS A 77 -4.69 16.57 6.32
N SER A 78 -4.52 15.72 7.31
CA SER A 78 -5.38 15.69 8.48
C SER A 78 -5.08 16.88 9.42
N LEU A 79 -5.84 16.96 10.51
CA LEU A 79 -5.60 17.93 11.59
C LEU A 79 -4.33 17.65 12.40
N GLU A 80 -3.57 16.58 12.10
CA GLU A 80 -2.29 16.30 12.77
C GLU A 80 -1.14 17.19 12.28
N GLY A 81 -1.36 17.96 11.21
CA GLY A 81 -0.40 18.92 10.68
C GLY A 81 0.50 18.33 9.59
N CYS A 82 1.53 19.09 9.24
CA CYS A 82 2.44 18.77 8.15
C CYS A 82 3.85 19.30 8.41
N TRP A 83 4.82 18.76 7.67
CA TRP A 83 6.22 19.11 7.75
C TRP A 83 6.67 20.17 6.74
N GLY A 84 5.77 20.57 5.85
CA GLY A 84 6.05 21.46 4.73
C GLY A 84 4.85 21.56 3.78
N PRO A 85 5.03 22.21 2.62
CA PRO A 85 4.00 22.31 1.60
C PRO A 85 3.79 20.98 0.87
N GLY A 86 2.57 20.77 0.36
CA GLY A 86 2.23 19.66 -0.51
C GLY A 86 1.73 18.39 0.21
N PRO A 87 1.09 17.49 -0.52
CA PRO A 87 0.38 16.34 0.05
C PRO A 87 1.30 15.20 0.51
N ASP A 88 2.59 15.25 0.20
CA ASP A 88 3.60 14.27 0.66
C ASP A 88 4.28 14.69 1.98
N GLN A 89 3.94 15.88 2.50
CA GLN A 89 4.47 16.41 3.75
C GLN A 89 3.51 16.27 4.93
N CYS A 90 2.31 15.73 4.71
CA CYS A 90 1.32 15.52 5.77
C CYS A 90 1.85 14.54 6.83
N MET A 91 1.52 14.79 8.10
CA MET A 91 1.79 13.82 9.17
C MET A 91 0.86 12.60 9.05
N SER A 92 -0.38 12.83 8.63
CA SER A 92 -1.34 11.80 8.24
C SER A 92 -2.32 12.36 7.21
N CYS A 93 -2.85 11.48 6.36
CA CYS A 93 -3.80 11.84 5.32
C CYS A 93 -5.23 11.88 5.86
N LYS A 94 -6.04 12.81 5.35
CA LYS A 94 -7.47 12.91 5.69
C LYS A 94 -8.28 11.71 5.18
N ASN A 95 -8.01 11.29 3.94
CA ASN A 95 -8.77 10.24 3.25
C ASN A 95 -7.87 9.04 2.90
N PHE A 96 -7.02 9.19 1.89
CA PHE A 96 -6.22 8.10 1.36
C PHE A 96 -4.75 8.50 1.21
N ASN A 97 -3.90 7.48 1.24
CA ASN A 97 -2.46 7.60 1.09
C ASN A 97 -1.96 6.67 -0.02
N ARG A 98 -1.31 7.23 -1.04
CA ARG A 98 -0.59 6.47 -2.07
C ARG A 98 0.90 6.65 -1.87
N GLY A 99 1.57 5.66 -1.29
CA GLY A 99 3.04 5.63 -1.21
C GLY A 99 3.67 6.76 -0.38
N GLY A 100 2.92 7.37 0.55
CA GLY A 100 3.37 8.50 1.37
C GLY A 100 2.80 9.85 0.92
N THR A 101 2.08 9.91 -0.20
CA THR A 101 1.41 11.10 -0.69
C THR A 101 -0.09 11.00 -0.47
N CYS A 102 -0.68 12.00 0.17
CA CYS A 102 -2.12 12.03 0.36
C CYS A 102 -2.84 12.26 -0.96
N VAL A 103 -3.94 11.55 -1.18
CA VAL A 103 -4.73 11.63 -2.41
C VAL A 103 -6.22 11.70 -2.10
N HIS A 104 -6.99 12.34 -2.98
CA HIS A 104 -8.45 12.41 -2.84
C HIS A 104 -9.11 11.03 -2.90
N GLN A 105 -8.63 10.16 -3.80
CA GLN A 105 -9.14 8.80 -4.02
C GLN A 105 -8.06 7.87 -4.56
N CYS A 106 -8.18 6.58 -4.26
CA CYS A 106 -7.40 5.54 -4.94
C CYS A 106 -7.96 5.26 -6.34
N ARG A 107 -7.24 4.48 -7.15
CA ARG A 107 -7.61 4.04 -8.51
C ARG A 107 -8.62 2.89 -8.46
N PHE A 108 -9.79 3.16 -7.89
CA PHE A 108 -10.85 2.17 -7.71
C PHE A 108 -11.51 1.78 -9.04
N LEU A 109 -11.95 2.79 -9.80
CA LEU A 109 -12.85 2.64 -10.95
C LEU A 109 -12.20 3.03 -12.29
N THR A 110 -11.07 3.73 -12.25
CA THR A 110 -10.31 4.19 -13.41
C THR A 110 -8.81 4.26 -13.11
N GLY A 111 -8.00 4.33 -14.16
CA GLY A 111 -6.55 4.48 -14.08
C GLY A 111 -5.78 3.17 -14.31
N GLU A 112 -4.54 3.31 -14.76
CA GLU A 112 -3.60 2.20 -14.92
C GLU A 112 -3.15 1.69 -13.54
N GLY A 113 -3.17 0.38 -13.33
CA GLY A 113 -2.93 -0.19 -12.00
C GLY A 113 -4.10 0.10 -11.06
N ARG A 114 -5.03 -0.84 -11.01
CA ARG A 114 -6.21 -0.74 -10.15
C ARG A 114 -5.81 -0.91 -8.69
N GLU A 115 -6.44 -0.14 -7.82
CA GLU A 115 -6.14 -0.08 -6.39
C GLU A 115 -7.38 -0.42 -5.56
N PHE A 116 -7.13 -0.90 -4.35
CA PHE A 116 -8.11 -0.98 -3.28
C PHE A 116 -7.59 -0.18 -2.07
N ALA A 117 -8.50 0.17 -1.16
CA ALA A 117 -8.13 0.87 0.07
C ALA A 117 -7.90 -0.13 1.20
N GLY A 118 -6.73 -0.07 1.82
CA GLY A 118 -6.43 -0.77 3.06
C GLY A 118 -7.22 -0.24 4.25
N PRO A 119 -7.13 -0.90 5.42
CA PRO A 119 -7.89 -0.54 6.62
C PRO A 119 -7.68 0.91 7.11
N LYS A 120 -6.52 1.49 6.80
CA LYS A 120 -6.13 2.86 7.17
C LYS A 120 -6.20 3.84 5.99
N GLY A 121 -6.88 3.49 4.90
CA GLY A 121 -6.94 4.32 3.69
C GLY A 121 -5.67 4.26 2.82
N GLU A 122 -4.82 3.25 3.00
CA GLU A 122 -3.64 3.06 2.15
C GLU A 122 -4.08 2.51 0.78
N CYS A 123 -3.78 3.24 -0.29
CA CYS A 123 -4.02 2.78 -1.65
C CYS A 123 -3.00 1.68 -1.98
N MET A 124 -3.48 0.45 -2.12
CA MET A 124 -2.66 -0.71 -2.48
C MET A 124 -3.10 -1.25 -3.84
N PRO A 125 -2.16 -1.71 -4.68
CA PRO A 125 -2.49 -2.26 -5.98
C PRO A 125 -3.23 -3.59 -5.85
N CYS A 126 -4.15 -3.86 -6.77
CA CYS A 126 -4.72 -5.17 -6.99
C CYS A 126 -3.66 -6.16 -7.49
N HIS A 127 -3.94 -7.46 -7.33
CA HIS A 127 -3.07 -8.51 -7.85
C HIS A 127 -3.01 -8.48 -9.39
N SER A 128 -1.87 -8.86 -9.99
CA SER A 128 -1.67 -8.85 -11.45
C SER A 128 -2.65 -9.77 -12.20
N GLU A 129 -3.06 -10.87 -11.56
CA GLU A 129 -4.05 -11.82 -12.09
C GLU A 129 -5.51 -11.32 -12.03
N CYS A 130 -5.76 -10.14 -11.46
CA CYS A 130 -7.11 -9.56 -11.43
C CYS A 130 -7.41 -8.86 -12.76
N GLU A 131 -8.52 -9.21 -13.39
CA GLU A 131 -8.98 -8.57 -14.62
C GLU A 131 -9.49 -7.15 -14.34
N VAL A 132 -8.97 -6.14 -15.04
CA VAL A 132 -9.41 -4.75 -14.91
C VAL A 132 -10.90 -4.62 -15.22
N GLN A 133 -11.65 -4.06 -14.28
CA GLN A 133 -13.09 -3.88 -14.42
C GLN A 133 -13.44 -2.40 -14.68
N GLU A 134 -13.94 -2.07 -15.86
CA GLU A 134 -14.34 -0.68 -16.18
C GLU A 134 -15.58 -0.24 -15.41
N GLY A 135 -15.50 0.92 -14.75
CA GLY A 135 -16.59 1.47 -13.91
C GLY A 135 -16.88 0.71 -12.62
N ARG A 136 -16.08 -0.32 -12.28
CA ARG A 136 -16.25 -1.18 -11.09
C ARG A 136 -14.92 -1.44 -10.40
N PHE A 137 -14.99 -1.90 -9.15
CA PHE A 137 -13.80 -2.36 -8.43
C PHE A 137 -13.21 -3.60 -9.10
N THR A 138 -11.88 -3.66 -9.16
CA THR A 138 -11.14 -4.79 -9.75
C THR A 138 -10.78 -5.86 -8.71
N CYS A 139 -10.52 -5.43 -7.47
CA CYS A 139 -10.28 -6.30 -6.34
C CYS A 139 -10.90 -5.73 -5.07
N THR A 140 -11.05 -6.59 -4.07
CA THR A 140 -11.62 -6.26 -2.75
C THR A 140 -10.56 -6.30 -1.63
N GLY A 141 -9.33 -6.64 -1.97
CA GLY A 141 -8.26 -6.86 -1.01
C GLY A 141 -6.96 -7.31 -1.68
N PRO A 142 -5.93 -7.61 -0.87
CA PRO A 142 -4.66 -8.07 -1.38
C PRO A 142 -4.74 -9.52 -1.87
N GLY A 143 -3.94 -9.84 -2.88
CA GLY A 143 -3.74 -11.20 -3.37
C GLY A 143 -4.73 -11.66 -4.44
N ALA A 144 -4.37 -12.75 -5.11
CA ALA A 144 -5.08 -13.27 -6.27
C ALA A 144 -6.46 -13.87 -5.97
N ASN A 145 -6.79 -14.10 -4.70
CA ASN A 145 -8.09 -14.61 -4.26
C ASN A 145 -9.12 -13.52 -3.93
N LYS A 146 -8.72 -12.25 -4.02
CA LYS A 146 -9.58 -11.10 -3.75
C LYS A 146 -9.93 -10.33 -5.02
N CYS A 147 -9.63 -10.88 -6.18
CA CYS A 147 -10.08 -10.35 -7.46
C CYS A 147 -11.60 -10.49 -7.60
N VAL A 148 -12.23 -9.51 -8.24
CA VAL A 148 -13.64 -9.61 -8.64
C VAL A 148 -13.78 -10.60 -9.79
N MET A 149 -12.85 -10.55 -10.76
CA MET A 149 -12.74 -11.47 -11.89
C MET A 149 -11.27 -11.82 -12.15
N CYS A 150 -11.00 -13.03 -12.63
CA CYS A 150 -9.65 -13.49 -12.99
C CYS A 150 -9.35 -13.14 -14.44
N ALA A 151 -8.16 -12.60 -14.70
CA ALA A 151 -7.71 -12.27 -16.05
C ALA A 151 -7.52 -13.52 -16.94
N SER A 152 -6.96 -14.58 -16.35
CA SER A 152 -6.63 -15.82 -17.05
C SER A 152 -7.49 -16.99 -16.56
N LEU A 153 -7.02 -17.73 -15.55
CA LEU A 153 -7.64 -18.94 -15.03
C LEU A 153 -7.95 -18.79 -13.54
N ARG A 154 -8.77 -19.69 -13.01
CA ARG A 154 -9.12 -19.75 -11.59
C ARG A 154 -8.86 -21.13 -11.01
N ASP A 155 -7.93 -21.21 -10.06
CA ASP A 155 -7.72 -22.41 -9.25
C ASP A 155 -8.33 -22.23 -7.85
N GLY A 156 -9.46 -22.91 -7.62
CA GLY A 156 -10.24 -22.74 -6.39
C GLY A 156 -10.61 -21.27 -6.14
N PRO A 157 -10.16 -20.65 -5.04
CA PRO A 157 -10.41 -19.23 -4.78
C PRO A 157 -9.39 -18.30 -5.45
N HIS A 158 -8.27 -18.78 -5.99
CA HIS A 158 -7.18 -17.96 -6.51
C HIS A 158 -7.25 -17.79 -8.02
N CYS A 159 -7.04 -16.56 -8.50
CA CYS A 159 -6.74 -16.31 -9.91
C CYS A 159 -5.28 -16.68 -10.21
N VAL A 160 -5.05 -17.38 -11.32
CA VAL A 160 -3.74 -17.89 -11.70
C VAL A 160 -3.52 -17.71 -13.20
N SER A 161 -2.26 -17.59 -13.61
CA SER A 161 -1.88 -17.48 -15.02
C SER A 161 -1.93 -18.82 -15.74
N SER A 162 -1.60 -19.92 -15.04
CA SER A 162 -1.70 -21.30 -15.52
C SER A 162 -2.23 -22.23 -14.41
N CYS A 163 -2.84 -23.35 -14.79
CA CYS A 163 -3.21 -24.37 -13.82
C CYS A 163 -1.97 -25.10 -13.27
N PRO A 164 -2.01 -25.61 -12.03
CA PRO A 164 -0.91 -26.39 -11.47
C PRO A 164 -0.51 -27.58 -12.35
N GLU A 165 0.75 -27.60 -12.78
CA GLU A 165 1.34 -28.66 -13.60
C GLU A 165 2.56 -29.24 -12.86
N GLY A 166 2.33 -30.24 -12.01
CA GLY A 166 3.41 -30.91 -11.28
C GLY A 166 3.86 -30.16 -10.02
N VAL A 167 2.94 -29.48 -9.36
CA VAL A 167 3.22 -28.83 -8.06
C VAL A 167 3.19 -29.88 -6.95
N MET A 168 4.21 -29.92 -6.09
CA MET A 168 4.24 -30.84 -4.95
C MET A 168 3.17 -30.50 -3.92
N GLY A 169 2.21 -31.42 -3.72
CA GLY A 169 1.23 -31.40 -2.65
C GLY A 169 1.54 -32.42 -1.55
N GLU A 170 0.64 -32.54 -0.57
CA GLU A 170 0.80 -33.46 0.57
C GLU A 170 0.88 -34.94 0.16
N LYS A 171 0.21 -35.32 -0.93
CA LYS A 171 0.11 -36.70 -1.43
C LYS A 171 0.87 -36.94 -2.74
N GLY A 172 1.82 -36.06 -3.07
CA GLY A 172 2.60 -36.12 -4.31
C GLY A 172 2.28 -34.98 -5.28
N LEU A 173 2.63 -35.17 -6.55
CA LEU A 173 2.47 -34.15 -7.59
C LEU A 173 1.00 -33.89 -7.92
N ILE A 174 0.62 -32.61 -8.00
CA ILE A 174 -0.70 -32.15 -8.37
C ILE A 174 -0.67 -31.66 -9.82
N PHE A 175 -1.53 -32.24 -10.63
CA PHE A 175 -1.80 -31.80 -11.99
C PHE A 175 -3.27 -31.40 -12.13
N LYS A 176 -3.50 -30.24 -12.74
CA LYS A 176 -4.83 -29.71 -13.05
C LYS A 176 -4.85 -29.21 -14.48
N TYR A 177 -6.03 -29.24 -15.09
CA TYR A 177 -6.27 -28.72 -16.43
C TYR A 177 -7.36 -27.65 -16.38
N PRO A 178 -7.33 -26.66 -17.28
CA PRO A 178 -8.39 -25.67 -17.39
C PRO A 178 -9.62 -26.26 -18.09
N ASN A 179 -10.79 -26.11 -17.49
CA ASN A 179 -12.05 -26.43 -18.14
C ASN A 179 -12.55 -25.29 -19.06
N GLN A 180 -13.69 -25.49 -19.71
CA GLN A 180 -14.30 -24.50 -20.62
C GLN A 180 -14.64 -23.17 -19.92
N GLN A 181 -14.88 -23.19 -18.61
CA GLN A 181 -15.15 -22.03 -17.77
C GLN A 181 -13.88 -21.40 -17.20
N ARG A 182 -12.69 -21.77 -17.71
CA ARG A 182 -11.38 -21.28 -17.26
C ARG A 182 -11.07 -21.60 -15.79
N ARG A 183 -11.66 -22.66 -15.25
CA ARG A 183 -11.39 -23.15 -13.89
C ARG A 183 -10.46 -24.35 -13.94
N CYS A 184 -9.51 -24.40 -13.02
CA CYS A 184 -8.58 -25.51 -12.89
C CYS A 184 -9.26 -26.66 -12.15
N GLU A 185 -9.43 -27.78 -12.84
CA GLU A 185 -9.98 -29.01 -12.30
C GLU A 185 -8.87 -30.08 -12.22
N PRO A 186 -8.93 -31.01 -11.24
CA PRO A 186 -7.90 -32.02 -11.07
C PRO A 186 -7.87 -33.01 -12.24
N CYS A 187 -6.67 -33.39 -12.64
CA CYS A 187 -6.46 -34.51 -13.56
C CYS A 187 -6.93 -35.83 -12.94
N HIS A 188 -7.12 -36.84 -13.79
CA HIS A 188 -7.32 -38.21 -13.34
C HIS A 188 -6.14 -38.69 -12.48
N LEU A 189 -6.41 -39.48 -11.43
CA LEU A 189 -5.43 -39.91 -10.42
C LEU A 189 -4.20 -40.64 -11.00
N ASN A 190 -4.36 -41.29 -12.15
CA ASN A 190 -3.28 -42.03 -12.82
C ASN A 190 -2.46 -41.17 -13.80
N CYS A 191 -2.84 -39.92 -14.05
CA CYS A 191 -2.07 -39.03 -14.92
C CYS A 191 -0.86 -38.47 -14.17
N THR A 192 0.29 -39.13 -14.26
CA THR A 192 1.51 -38.72 -13.54
C THR A 192 2.33 -37.62 -14.22
N GLN A 193 1.97 -37.24 -15.45
CA GLN A 193 2.69 -36.25 -16.27
C GLN A 193 1.80 -35.09 -16.76
N GLY A 194 0.59 -34.96 -16.19
CA GLY A 194 -0.39 -33.97 -16.62
C GLY A 194 -1.51 -34.53 -17.49
N CYS A 195 -2.48 -33.69 -17.80
CA CYS A 195 -3.66 -34.05 -18.60
C CYS A 195 -4.21 -32.84 -19.36
N SER A 196 -5.00 -33.10 -20.41
CA SER A 196 -5.80 -32.08 -21.11
C SER A 196 -7.29 -32.12 -20.75
N GLY A 197 -7.71 -33.04 -19.88
CA GLY A 197 -9.10 -33.34 -19.60
C GLY A 197 -9.29 -34.24 -18.36
N PRO A 198 -10.54 -34.53 -17.98
CA PRO A 198 -10.85 -35.26 -16.75
C PRO A 198 -10.59 -36.77 -16.85
N GLY A 199 -10.60 -37.34 -18.06
CA GLY A 199 -10.56 -38.77 -18.28
C GLY A 199 -9.15 -39.34 -18.27
N ILE A 200 -9.03 -40.66 -18.04
CA ILE A 200 -7.77 -41.39 -18.19
C ILE A 200 -7.21 -41.29 -19.63
N GLY A 201 -8.07 -41.19 -20.64
CA GLY A 201 -7.67 -41.01 -22.03
C GLY A 201 -7.09 -39.62 -22.35
N ASP A 202 -7.24 -38.67 -21.43
CA ASP A 202 -6.75 -37.30 -21.57
C ASP A 202 -5.38 -37.10 -20.88
N CYS A 203 -4.79 -38.17 -20.32
CA CYS A 203 -3.44 -38.09 -19.76
C CYS A 203 -2.43 -37.74 -20.85
N LEU A 204 -1.50 -36.85 -20.52
CA LEU A 204 -0.37 -36.53 -21.40
C LEU A 204 0.68 -37.64 -21.23
N ASP A 205 0.92 -38.41 -22.29
CA ASP A 205 2.08 -39.31 -22.35
C ASP A 205 3.31 -38.56 -22.85
N SER A 206 4.49 -38.91 -22.32
CA SER A 206 5.82 -38.43 -22.75
C SER A 206 6.07 -38.53 -24.27
N SER A 207 5.26 -39.29 -25.01
CA SER A 207 5.39 -39.53 -26.45
C SER A 207 4.87 -38.39 -27.34
N ARG A 208 4.19 -37.37 -26.81
CA ARG A 208 3.70 -36.21 -27.62
C ARG A 208 4.58 -34.96 -27.56
N LEU A 209 5.67 -34.97 -26.81
CA LEU A 209 6.67 -33.88 -26.80
C LEU A 209 7.68 -33.97 -27.97
N THR A 210 7.58 -34.98 -28.84
CA THR A 210 8.53 -35.24 -29.95
C THR A 210 8.00 -34.97 -31.36
N THR A 211 7.03 -34.07 -31.54
CA THR A 211 6.70 -33.59 -32.90
C THR A 211 6.60 -32.08 -32.93
N ARG A 212 7.77 -31.45 -33.09
CA ARG A 212 7.93 -30.14 -33.74
C ARG A 212 7.86 -30.31 -35.25
#